data_AF-A0A6M3WRS6-F1
#
_entry.id   AF-A0A6M3WRS6-F1
#
_cell.length_a   1.000
_cell.length_b   1.000
_cell.length_c   1.000
_cell.angle_alpha   90.00
_cell.angle_beta   90.00
_cell.angle_gamma   90.00
#
_symmetry.space_group_name_H-M   'P 1'
#
loop_
_entity.id
_entity.type
_entity.pdbx_description
1 polymer ?
#
loop_
_entity_poly.entity_id
_entity_poly.type
_entity_poly.pdbx_seq_one_letter_code
_entity_poly.pdbx_strand_id
1 'polypeptide(L)'
;TLATVVALREMQWKALTYFAKGSTAAALVQRYFDVLIDDYWVEKPNPQLRLGASKHQAGRPLPQSYRDSGLAQPRWVMKCDLPDIEKDDVVRAAYRQVFEQDVTAAYGLTLATLVSQVKGGQWTMKEFIRQLGKSRLYRQLYYEPYSISRSIELASRHFLGRGLNCLEEFQTYFDVISERGFPALVDAFIDSQEYADYFGEETVPYLRGLGLEAQACRNWGPQLDLFKYSAPVRKVPQFVTTFGGYQQPLPNQHPYGVGNDPLEIQFGAIFPAERRDPKVQPAHFSEDSRRILISSGAGNGRNGNGSHDGYRDTAHLGRVPGSAGHHILKWESAHVGNGAGSPSESMSFSLTHHSSEAVIRAAYRQVFGRDVLDGQRQTVAETQLKAGNITLREFVRQLAKSRPFRQLAWESLYMTKA
;
A
#
# COMPACT_ATOMS: atom_id res chain seq x y z
N THR A 1 37.27 -28.53 16.64
CA THR A 1 38.07 -27.30 16.45
C THR A 1 39.43 -27.63 15.84
N LEU A 2 40.32 -28.38 16.52
CA LEU A 2 41.66 -28.70 16.01
C LEU A 2 41.66 -29.45 14.65
N ALA A 3 40.82 -30.48 14.50
CA ALA A 3 40.73 -31.24 13.25
C ALA A 3 40.37 -30.36 12.04
N THR A 4 39.45 -29.40 12.22
CA THR A 4 39.04 -28.45 11.18
C THR A 4 40.18 -27.53 10.78
N VAL A 5 40.95 -27.01 11.73
CA VAL A 5 42.08 -26.12 11.44
C VAL A 5 43.21 -26.85 10.72
N VAL A 6 43.50 -28.10 11.12
CA VAL A 6 44.46 -28.95 10.40
C VAL A 6 44.00 -29.16 8.96
N ALA A 7 42.73 -29.49 8.74
CA ALA A 7 42.18 -29.64 7.39
C ALA A 7 42.29 -28.35 6.57
N LEU A 8 41.99 -27.19 7.16
CA LEU A 8 42.13 -25.89 6.48
C LEU A 8 43.58 -25.56 6.11
N ARG A 9 44.55 -25.87 6.98
CA ARG A 9 45.98 -25.71 6.68
C ARG A 9 46.46 -26.67 5.59
N GLU A 10 45.99 -27.91 5.59
CA GLU A 10 46.29 -28.85 4.51
C GLU A 10 45.70 -28.37 3.17
N MET A 11 44.48 -27.85 3.18
CA MET A 11 43.85 -27.24 2.00
C MET A 11 44.65 -26.04 1.50
N GLN A 12 45.10 -25.15 2.40
CA GLN A 12 45.97 -24.02 2.07
C GLN A 12 47.27 -24.50 1.40
N TRP A 13 47.97 -25.46 2.01
CA TRP A 13 49.21 -25.99 1.46
C TRP A 13 49.01 -26.60 0.07
N LYS A 14 47.97 -27.43 -0.12
CA LYS A 14 47.63 -28.00 -1.42
C LYS A 14 47.27 -26.93 -2.44
N ALA A 15 46.48 -25.93 -2.07
CA ALA A 15 46.11 -24.83 -2.97
C ALA A 15 47.33 -24.07 -3.48
N LEU A 16 48.33 -23.82 -2.62
CA LEU A 16 49.56 -23.13 -3.00
C LEU A 16 50.42 -23.89 -4.00
N THR A 17 50.32 -25.23 -4.07
CA THR A 17 51.08 -26.03 -5.05
C THR A 17 50.67 -25.80 -6.50
N TYR A 18 49.44 -25.31 -6.75
CA TYR A 18 48.96 -24.99 -8.09
C TYR A 18 49.52 -23.68 -8.66
N PHE A 19 50.14 -22.84 -7.81
CA PHE A 19 50.66 -21.53 -8.20
C PHE A 19 52.19 -21.52 -8.24
N ALA A 20 52.76 -20.74 -9.16
CA ALA A 20 54.20 -20.55 -9.22
C ALA A 20 54.73 -19.86 -7.94
N LYS A 21 55.89 -20.29 -7.46
CA LYS A 21 56.53 -19.72 -6.26
C LYS A 21 56.77 -18.22 -6.46
N GLY A 22 56.32 -17.40 -5.50
CA GLY A 22 56.49 -15.94 -5.52
C GLY A 22 55.49 -15.17 -6.39
N SER A 23 54.46 -15.83 -6.94
CA SER A 23 53.39 -15.14 -7.68
C SER A 23 52.49 -14.33 -6.75
N THR A 24 51.99 -13.19 -7.24
CA THR A 24 50.98 -12.37 -6.56
C THR A 24 49.69 -13.16 -6.29
N ALA A 25 49.33 -14.11 -7.16
CA ALA A 25 48.17 -14.98 -6.97
C ALA A 25 48.35 -15.91 -5.76
N ALA A 26 49.55 -16.46 -5.56
CA ALA A 26 49.85 -17.32 -4.41
C ALA A 26 49.75 -16.54 -3.09
N ALA A 27 50.26 -15.30 -3.07
CA ALA A 27 50.16 -14.42 -1.90
C ALA A 27 48.70 -14.06 -1.54
N LEU A 28 47.86 -13.83 -2.57
CA LEU A 28 46.43 -13.54 -2.38
C LEU A 28 45.68 -14.76 -1.81
N VAL A 29 45.90 -15.94 -2.38
CA VAL A 29 45.31 -17.20 -1.89
C VAL A 29 45.73 -17.46 -0.44
N GLN A 30 47.02 -17.31 -0.14
CA GLN A 30 47.54 -17.45 1.22
C GLN A 30 46.80 -16.52 2.19
N ARG A 31 46.68 -15.23 1.85
CA ARG A 31 45.98 -14.23 2.67
C ARG A 31 44.52 -14.61 2.95
N TYR A 32 43.78 -15.11 1.97
CA TYR A 32 42.38 -15.52 2.20
C TYR A 32 42.26 -16.75 3.11
N PHE A 33 43.17 -17.73 2.98
CA PHE A 33 43.20 -18.88 3.89
C PHE A 33 43.61 -18.46 5.31
N ASP A 34 44.58 -17.56 5.45
CA ASP A 34 45.01 -17.04 6.75
C ASP A 34 43.84 -16.35 7.45
N VAL A 35 43.12 -15.45 6.77
CA VAL A 35 41.90 -14.80 7.31
C VAL A 35 40.86 -15.82 7.74
N LEU A 36 40.60 -16.85 6.92
CA LEU A 36 39.59 -17.87 7.24
C LEU A 36 39.99 -18.71 8.46
N ILE A 37 41.27 -19.06 8.59
CA ILE A 37 41.78 -19.81 9.74
C ILE A 37 41.74 -18.95 11.00
N ASP A 38 42.15 -17.68 10.90
CA ASP A 38 42.15 -16.72 12.00
C ASP A 38 40.71 -16.47 12.50
N ASP A 39 39.77 -16.22 11.60
CA ASP A 39 38.34 -16.03 11.92
C ASP A 39 37.71 -17.27 12.55
N TYR A 40 38.15 -18.48 12.17
CA TYR A 40 37.65 -19.73 12.77
C TYR A 40 38.06 -19.89 14.25
N TRP A 41 39.20 -19.30 14.64
CA TRP A 41 39.64 -19.30 16.03
C TRP A 41 38.90 -18.28 16.90
N VAL A 42 38.28 -17.27 16.29
CA VAL A 42 37.51 -16.25 17.02
C VAL A 42 36.22 -16.87 17.55
N GLU A 43 35.94 -16.66 18.85
CA GLU A 43 34.68 -17.09 19.45
C GLU A 43 33.50 -16.34 18.82
N LYS A 44 32.36 -17.03 18.70
CA LYS A 44 31.16 -16.43 18.12
C LYS A 44 30.76 -15.19 18.96
N PRO A 45 30.60 -14.01 18.32
CA PRO A 45 30.20 -12.82 19.04
C PRO A 45 28.80 -12.97 19.66
N ASN A 46 28.60 -12.32 20.80
CA ASN A 46 27.30 -12.27 21.45
C ASN A 46 26.26 -11.57 20.56
N PRO A 47 24.98 -12.01 20.60
CA PRO A 47 23.93 -11.34 19.86
C PRO A 47 23.70 -9.94 20.43
N GLN A 48 23.50 -8.97 19.54
CA GLN A 48 23.12 -7.63 19.95
C GLN A 48 21.67 -7.63 20.41
N LEU A 49 21.43 -7.23 21.65
CA LEU A 49 20.09 -7.14 22.22
C LEU A 49 19.51 -5.75 21.98
N ARG A 50 18.33 -5.70 21.38
CA ARG A 50 17.48 -4.50 21.37
C ARG A 50 16.52 -4.59 22.54
N LEU A 51 16.68 -3.69 23.52
CA LEU A 51 15.70 -3.50 24.58
C LEU A 51 14.46 -2.78 24.01
N GLY A 52 13.28 -3.17 24.49
CA GLY A 52 12.04 -2.48 24.13
C GLY A 52 11.98 -1.12 24.83
N ALA A 53 11.62 -0.05 24.11
CA ALA A 53 11.45 1.27 24.71
C ALA A 53 10.16 1.37 25.55
N SER A 54 9.18 0.49 25.29
CA SER A 54 7.91 0.44 26.00
C SER A 54 7.43 -0.99 26.19
N LYS A 55 6.44 -1.19 27.07
CA LYS A 55 5.78 -2.49 27.29
C LYS A 55 5.26 -3.13 26.00
N HIS A 56 4.86 -2.32 25.03
CA HIS A 56 4.26 -2.78 23.77
C HIS A 56 5.30 -3.09 22.69
N GLN A 57 6.57 -2.69 22.89
CA GLN A 57 7.68 -3.01 22.01
C GLN A 57 8.48 -4.17 22.60
N ALA A 58 8.26 -5.37 22.08
CA ALA A 58 9.05 -6.53 22.50
C ALA A 58 10.52 -6.35 22.10
N GLY A 59 11.44 -6.57 23.06
CA GLY A 59 12.88 -6.62 22.79
C GLY A 59 13.24 -7.80 21.89
N ARG A 60 14.28 -7.62 21.06
CA ARG A 60 14.66 -8.61 20.04
C ARG A 60 16.18 -8.76 19.94
N PRO A 61 16.71 -9.99 19.87
CA PRO A 61 18.12 -10.22 19.57
C PRO A 61 18.40 -10.17 18.07
N LEU A 62 19.57 -9.66 17.68
CA LEU A 62 20.13 -9.78 16.34
C LEU A 62 21.50 -10.47 16.44
N PRO A 63 21.74 -11.57 15.72
CA PRO A 63 23.09 -12.12 15.61
C PRO A 63 24.05 -11.09 15.01
N GLN A 64 25.18 -10.85 15.66
CA GLN A 64 26.14 -9.83 15.19
C GLN A 64 26.66 -10.16 13.78
N SER A 65 26.83 -11.44 13.45
CA SER A 65 27.20 -11.87 12.10
C SER A 65 26.23 -11.41 11.01
N TYR A 66 24.94 -11.26 11.32
CA TYR A 66 23.96 -10.73 10.38
C TYR A 66 24.15 -9.23 10.16
N ARG A 67 24.45 -8.48 11.23
CA ARG A 67 24.74 -7.04 11.15
C ARG A 67 26.00 -6.76 10.34
N ASP A 68 27.05 -7.52 10.60
CA ASP A 68 28.37 -7.35 9.98
C ASP A 68 28.36 -7.76 8.50
N SER A 69 27.39 -8.58 8.07
CA SER A 69 27.19 -8.91 6.65
C SER A 69 26.67 -7.74 5.80
N GLY A 70 26.10 -6.71 6.44
CA GLY A 70 25.58 -5.54 5.77
C GLY A 70 26.65 -4.52 5.40
N LEU A 71 26.33 -3.63 4.45
CA LEU A 71 27.15 -2.45 4.21
C LEU A 71 27.08 -1.52 5.43
N ALA A 72 28.25 -1.17 5.98
CA ALA A 72 28.35 -0.23 7.08
C ALA A 72 27.78 1.13 6.66
N GLN A 73 26.71 1.57 7.33
CA GLN A 73 26.15 2.90 7.10
C GLN A 73 26.94 3.94 7.91
N PRO A 74 27.42 5.02 7.28
CA PRO A 74 28.15 6.06 7.99
C PRO A 74 27.21 6.80 8.95
N ARG A 75 27.73 7.10 10.15
CA ARG A 75 27.03 7.89 11.16
C ARG A 75 27.66 9.27 11.20
N TRP A 76 26.84 10.29 11.00
CA TRP A 76 27.28 11.69 10.99
C TRP A 76 27.17 12.24 12.40
N VAL A 77 28.28 12.73 12.94
CA VAL A 77 28.38 13.26 14.30
C VAL A 77 28.87 14.70 14.21
N MET A 78 28.15 15.62 14.86
CA MET A 78 28.53 17.02 14.92
C MET A 78 29.38 17.28 16.16
N LYS A 79 30.64 17.72 15.97
CA LYS A 79 31.52 18.19 17.05
C LYS A 79 32.00 19.61 16.75
N CYS A 80 32.31 20.37 17.81
CA CYS A 80 32.74 21.76 17.70
C CYS A 80 34.08 21.91 16.96
N ASP A 81 34.99 20.93 17.11
CA ASP A 81 36.36 20.98 16.60
C ASP A 81 36.52 20.49 15.15
N LEU A 82 35.41 20.11 14.49
CA LEU A 82 35.47 19.61 13.11
C LEU A 82 35.79 20.74 12.12
N PRO A 83 36.51 20.44 11.02
CA PRO A 83 36.71 21.39 9.94
C PRO A 83 35.36 21.74 9.29
N ASP A 84 35.24 22.95 8.76
CA ASP A 84 33.97 23.46 8.21
C ASP A 84 33.39 22.57 7.09
N ILE A 85 34.25 21.92 6.30
CA ILE A 85 33.85 20.99 5.25
C ILE A 85 33.10 19.78 5.84
N GLU A 86 33.61 19.20 6.93
CA GLU A 86 32.94 18.07 7.58
C GLU A 86 31.65 18.51 8.28
N LYS A 87 31.65 19.72 8.87
CA LYS A 87 30.43 20.31 9.43
C LYS A 87 29.35 20.49 8.36
N ASP A 88 29.72 20.93 7.15
CA ASP A 88 28.80 21.03 6.01
C ASP A 88 28.25 19.66 5.59
N ASP A 89 29.07 18.62 5.60
CA ASP A 89 28.62 17.26 5.27
C ASP A 89 27.60 16.73 6.29
N VAL A 90 27.83 16.97 7.58
CA VAL A 90 26.90 16.62 8.66
C VAL A 90 25.57 17.37 8.51
N VAL A 91 25.60 18.66 8.18
CA VAL A 91 24.40 19.46 7.93
C VAL A 91 23.63 18.95 6.71
N ARG A 92 24.33 18.61 5.62
CA ARG A 92 23.71 17.99 4.42
C ARG A 92 23.08 16.64 4.75
N ALA A 93 23.71 15.83 5.59
CA ALA A 93 23.13 14.57 6.06
C ALA A 93 21.85 14.80 6.88
N ALA A 94 21.83 15.80 7.76
CA ALA A 94 20.64 16.17 8.53
C ALA A 94 19.48 16.60 7.62
N TYR A 95 19.75 17.35 6.56
CA TYR A 95 18.73 17.70 5.57
C TYR A 95 18.18 16.48 4.82
N ARG A 96 19.04 15.57 4.37
CA ARG A 96 18.61 14.32 3.72
C ARG A 96 17.76 13.46 4.63
N GLN A 97 18.05 13.45 5.93
CA GLN A 97 17.26 12.71 6.91
C GLN A 97 15.88 13.36 7.15
N VAL A 98 15.84 14.65 7.46
CA VAL A 98 14.61 15.35 7.90
C VAL A 98 13.70 15.70 6.72
N PHE A 99 14.28 16.09 5.59
CA PHE A 99 13.53 16.52 4.40
C PHE A 99 13.51 15.48 3.28
N GLU A 100 14.09 14.30 3.48
CA GLU A 100 14.27 13.23 2.48
C GLU A 100 15.18 13.59 1.28
N GLN A 101 15.62 14.84 1.20
CA GLN A 101 16.44 15.38 0.12
C GLN A 101 17.35 16.50 0.64
N ASP A 102 18.36 16.85 -0.16
CA ASP A 102 19.20 18.01 0.13
C ASP A 102 18.48 19.30 -0.26
N VAL A 103 18.14 20.13 0.73
CA VAL A 103 17.41 21.39 0.55
C VAL A 103 18.33 22.61 0.41
N THR A 104 19.65 22.42 0.51
CA THR A 104 20.63 23.52 0.57
C THR A 104 20.53 24.47 -0.62
N ALA A 105 20.37 23.93 -1.84
CA ALA A 105 20.29 24.73 -3.06
C ALA A 105 18.99 25.53 -3.20
N ALA A 106 17.86 24.99 -2.72
CA ALA A 106 16.54 25.59 -2.92
C ALA A 106 16.12 26.53 -1.78
N TYR A 107 16.50 26.21 -0.54
CA TYR A 107 16.01 26.88 0.66
C TYR A 107 17.12 27.29 1.63
N GLY A 108 18.39 27.27 1.22
CA GLY A 108 19.54 27.55 2.11
C GLY A 108 19.43 28.86 2.90
N LEU A 109 18.85 29.91 2.31
CA LEU A 109 18.68 31.22 2.97
C LEU A 109 17.73 31.18 4.18
N THR A 110 16.70 30.34 4.16
CA THR A 110 15.69 30.31 5.25
C THR A 110 16.20 29.59 6.50
N LEU A 111 17.20 28.71 6.34
CA LEU A 111 17.76 27.88 7.41
C LEU A 111 19.17 28.33 7.83
N ALA A 112 19.72 29.39 7.23
CA ALA A 112 21.09 29.84 7.44
C ALA A 112 21.40 30.17 8.91
N THR A 113 20.44 30.80 9.62
CA THR A 113 20.58 31.10 11.05
C THR A 113 20.74 29.84 11.90
N LEU A 114 19.92 28.81 11.63
CA LEU A 114 19.98 27.53 12.34
C LEU A 114 21.32 26.82 12.10
N VAL A 115 21.82 26.84 10.85
CA VAL A 115 23.12 26.25 10.49
C VAL A 115 24.25 26.96 11.22
N SER A 116 24.24 28.29 11.27
CA SER A 116 25.27 29.06 11.97
C SER A 116 25.33 28.71 13.46
N GLN A 117 24.18 28.52 14.11
CA GLN A 117 24.11 28.20 15.54
C GLN A 117 24.69 26.81 15.86
N VAL A 118 24.52 25.86 14.95
CA VAL A 118 25.02 24.48 15.12
C VAL A 118 26.49 24.38 14.77
N LYS A 119 26.92 25.05 13.71
CA LYS A 119 28.36 25.15 13.37
C LYS A 119 29.18 25.85 14.46
N GLY A 120 28.57 26.84 15.11
CA GLY A 120 29.15 27.57 16.24
C GLY A 120 29.04 26.86 17.58
N GLY A 121 28.43 25.66 17.65
CA GLY A 121 28.32 24.87 18.88
C GLY A 121 27.35 25.45 19.91
N GLN A 122 26.51 26.42 19.56
CA GLN A 122 25.48 26.95 20.46
C GLN A 122 24.33 25.96 20.63
N TRP A 123 24.04 25.19 19.59
CA TRP A 123 23.01 24.16 19.57
C TRP A 123 23.62 22.79 19.35
N THR A 124 23.09 21.81 20.08
CA THR A 124 23.40 20.40 19.83
C THR A 124 22.73 19.93 18.54
N MET A 125 23.18 18.79 18.02
CA MET A 125 22.58 18.19 16.83
C MET A 125 21.11 17.84 17.08
N LYS A 126 20.78 17.39 18.31
CA LYS A 126 19.40 17.19 18.77
C LYS A 126 18.54 18.45 18.67
N GLU A 127 19.02 19.59 19.18
CA GLU A 127 18.30 20.87 19.09
C GLU A 127 18.14 21.32 17.65
N PHE A 128 19.17 21.12 16.81
CA PHE A 128 19.07 21.44 15.39
C PHE A 128 17.93 20.67 14.71
N ILE A 129 17.85 19.34 14.92
CA ILE A 129 16.77 18.52 14.37
C ILE A 129 15.40 19.00 14.88
N ARG A 130 15.30 19.38 16.15
CA ARG A 130 14.08 19.95 16.74
C ARG A 130 13.64 21.22 16.01
N GLN A 131 14.56 22.14 15.77
CA GLN A 131 14.27 23.39 15.09
C GLN A 131 13.95 23.17 13.59
N LEU A 132 14.60 22.21 12.93
CA LEU A 132 14.24 21.81 11.58
C LEU A 132 12.81 21.25 11.52
N GLY A 133 12.43 20.40 12.46
CA GLY A 133 11.08 19.85 12.55
C GLY A 133 9.99 20.91 12.83
N LYS A 134 10.33 21.94 13.61
CA LYS A 134 9.43 23.08 13.90
C LYS A 134 9.43 24.17 12.83
N SER A 135 10.32 24.07 11.83
CA SER A 135 10.44 25.07 10.78
C SER A 135 9.18 25.17 9.92
N ARG A 136 8.95 26.36 9.35
CA ARG A 136 7.88 26.59 8.37
C ARG A 136 8.01 25.67 7.15
N LEU A 137 9.25 25.41 6.72
CA LEU A 137 9.53 24.55 5.58
C LEU A 137 9.05 23.11 5.84
N TYR A 138 9.36 22.55 7.00
CA TYR A 138 8.92 21.21 7.36
C TYR A 138 7.39 21.12 7.39
N ARG A 139 6.74 22.12 7.97
CA ARG A 139 5.27 22.19 8.03
C ARG A 139 4.62 22.19 6.64
N GLN A 140 5.14 23.00 5.72
CA GLN A 140 4.63 23.08 4.33
C GLN A 140 4.81 21.77 3.56
N LEU A 141 5.92 21.06 3.81
CA LEU A 141 6.23 19.83 3.09
C LEU A 141 5.54 18.60 3.68
N TYR A 142 5.48 18.48 5.01
CA TYR A 142 5.16 17.22 5.70
C TYR A 142 3.97 17.28 6.67
N TYR A 143 3.37 18.45 6.88
CA TYR A 143 2.19 18.59 7.73
C TYR A 143 0.96 19.05 6.94
N GLU A 144 1.04 20.18 6.25
CA GLU A 144 -0.09 20.80 5.53
C GLU A 144 -0.71 19.93 4.43
N PRO A 145 0.06 19.17 3.60
CA PRO A 145 -0.52 18.37 2.53
C PRO A 145 -0.97 16.96 2.97
N TYR A 146 -0.96 16.66 4.27
CA TYR A 146 -1.24 15.32 4.80
C TYR A 146 -2.30 15.35 5.91
N SER A 147 -2.96 14.20 6.13
CA SER A 147 -3.76 14.00 7.34
C SER A 147 -2.85 13.88 8.57
N ILE A 148 -3.38 14.23 9.75
CA ILE A 148 -2.66 14.13 11.04
C ILE A 148 -2.04 12.73 11.21
N SER A 149 -2.80 11.66 10.94
CA SER A 149 -2.31 10.29 11.04
C SER A 149 -1.11 10.03 10.12
N ARG A 150 -1.13 10.55 8.88
CA ARG A 150 -0.02 10.37 7.93
C ARG A 150 1.19 11.21 8.33
N SER A 151 0.98 12.41 8.86
CA SER A 151 2.04 13.29 9.36
C SER A 151 2.80 12.65 10.54
N ILE A 152 2.11 11.92 11.43
CA ILE A 152 2.76 11.17 12.52
C ILE A 152 3.69 10.07 11.96
N GLU A 153 3.23 9.32 10.95
CA GLU A 153 4.04 8.27 10.33
C GLU A 153 5.30 8.84 9.67
N LEU A 154 5.19 9.95 8.94
CA LEU A 154 6.34 10.62 8.34
C LEU A 154 7.26 11.24 9.41
N ALA A 155 6.71 11.81 10.47
CA ALA A 155 7.51 12.31 11.59
C ALA A 155 8.32 11.18 12.27
N SER A 156 7.72 10.00 12.46
CA SER A 156 8.44 8.84 13.01
C SER A 156 9.63 8.42 12.13
N ARG A 157 9.48 8.48 10.81
CA ARG A 157 10.55 8.26 9.83
C ARG A 157 11.67 9.28 9.99
N HIS A 158 11.34 10.57 10.05
CA HIS A 158 12.32 11.66 10.04
C HIS A 158 13.09 11.77 11.35
N PHE A 159 12.41 11.70 12.49
CA PHE A 159 13.01 11.96 13.79
C PHE A 159 13.53 10.70 14.48
N LEU A 160 12.86 9.55 14.32
CA LEU A 160 13.29 8.29 14.92
C LEU A 160 13.92 7.31 13.92
N GLY A 161 13.87 7.58 12.62
CA GLY A 161 14.45 6.68 11.62
C GLY A 161 13.72 5.34 11.50
N ARG A 162 12.51 5.19 12.02
CA ARG A 162 11.72 3.94 11.95
C ARG A 162 10.24 4.22 11.76
N GLY A 163 9.48 3.18 11.43
CA GLY A 163 8.03 3.22 11.48
C GLY A 163 7.48 3.02 12.90
N LEU A 164 6.18 3.26 13.07
CA LEU A 164 5.47 2.94 14.31
C LEU A 164 5.46 1.42 14.54
N ASN A 165 5.51 1.00 15.80
CA ASN A 165 5.56 -0.41 16.19
C ASN A 165 4.17 -0.98 16.50
N CYS A 166 3.29 -0.19 17.10
CA CYS A 166 1.97 -0.64 17.53
C CYS A 166 0.92 0.48 17.49
N LEU A 167 -0.34 0.11 17.75
CA LEU A 167 -1.47 1.04 17.70
C LEU A 167 -1.48 1.99 18.91
N GLU A 168 -1.05 1.50 20.06
CA GLU A 168 -0.99 2.27 21.30
C GLU A 168 0.05 3.41 21.18
N GLU A 169 1.21 3.13 20.57
CA GLU A 169 2.20 4.15 20.23
C GLU A 169 1.61 5.21 19.30
N PHE A 170 0.87 4.80 18.26
CA PHE A 170 0.18 5.74 17.38
C PHE A 170 -0.82 6.63 18.16
N GLN A 171 -1.62 6.04 19.05
CA GLN A 171 -2.61 6.77 19.86
C GLN A 171 -1.94 7.82 20.75
N THR A 172 -0.85 7.46 21.45
CA THR A 172 -0.14 8.43 22.31
C THR A 172 0.35 9.66 21.55
N TYR A 173 0.94 9.47 20.36
CA TYR A 173 1.36 10.58 19.50
C TYR A 173 0.18 11.34 18.89
N PHE A 174 -0.90 10.64 18.56
CA PHE A 174 -2.13 11.25 18.06
C PHE A 174 -2.80 12.16 19.11
N ASP A 175 -2.79 11.77 20.37
CA ASP A 175 -3.31 12.58 21.47
C ASP A 175 -2.47 13.85 21.66
N VAL A 176 -1.13 13.71 21.69
CA VAL A 176 -0.21 14.85 21.82
C VAL A 176 -0.42 15.90 20.72
N ILE A 177 -0.51 15.47 19.46
CA ILE A 177 -0.70 16.41 18.35
C ILE A 177 -2.10 17.03 18.35
N SER A 178 -3.12 16.30 18.79
CA SER A 178 -4.49 16.79 18.84
C SER A 178 -4.68 17.87 19.92
N GLU A 179 -3.99 17.74 21.05
CA GLU A 179 -4.06 18.70 22.16
C GLU A 179 -3.14 19.92 21.97
N ARG A 180 -1.89 19.69 21.55
CA ARG A 180 -0.81 20.70 21.60
C ARG A 180 -0.25 21.08 20.23
N GLY A 181 -0.76 20.47 19.17
CA GLY A 181 -0.34 20.73 17.80
C GLY A 181 0.99 20.09 17.39
N PHE A 182 1.39 20.34 16.15
CA PHE A 182 2.56 19.71 15.53
C PHE A 182 3.90 19.98 16.25
N PRO A 183 4.23 21.20 16.75
CA PRO A 183 5.49 21.43 17.44
C PRO A 183 5.69 20.55 18.68
N ALA A 184 4.60 20.29 19.43
CA ALA A 184 4.65 19.43 20.61
C ALA A 184 4.87 17.95 20.24
N LEU A 185 4.38 17.51 19.08
CA LEU A 185 4.69 16.17 18.56
C LEU A 185 6.18 16.02 18.27
N VAL A 186 6.81 17.02 17.65
CA VAL A 186 8.26 17.03 17.40
C VAL A 186 9.03 16.91 18.72
N ASP A 187 8.63 17.68 19.73
CA ASP A 187 9.23 17.58 21.07
C ASP A 187 9.06 16.18 21.67
N ALA A 188 7.86 15.58 21.58
CA ALA A 188 7.61 14.23 22.09
C ALA A 188 8.49 13.14 21.44
N PHE A 189 8.84 13.28 20.15
CA PHE A 189 9.78 12.37 19.50
C PHE A 189 11.22 12.58 19.98
N ILE A 190 11.67 13.82 20.05
CA ILE A 190 13.06 14.18 20.32
C ILE A 190 13.41 14.04 21.82
N ASP A 191 12.44 14.26 22.70
CA ASP A 191 12.57 14.09 24.15
C ASP A 191 12.34 12.64 24.61
N SER A 192 12.06 11.72 23.69
CA SER A 192 11.94 10.30 24.02
C SER A 192 13.28 9.71 24.45
N GLN A 193 13.24 8.76 25.41
CA GLN A 193 14.42 8.01 25.82
C GLN A 193 15.05 7.26 24.64
N GLU A 194 14.21 6.76 23.72
CA GLU A 194 14.68 6.08 22.52
C GLU A 194 15.54 7.00 21.62
N TYR A 195 15.16 8.27 21.47
CA TYR A 195 15.99 9.20 20.70
C TYR A 195 17.37 9.37 21.35
N ALA A 196 17.41 9.53 22.67
CA ALA A 196 18.66 9.67 23.43
C ALA A 196 19.54 8.41 23.32
N ASP A 197 18.96 7.22 23.41
CA ASP A 197 19.69 5.95 23.35
C ASP A 197 20.32 5.68 21.97
N TYR A 198 19.63 6.05 20.87
CA TYR A 198 20.10 5.75 19.51
C TYR A 198 20.98 6.84 18.90
N PHE A 199 20.70 8.10 19.19
CA PHE A 199 21.32 9.26 18.54
C PHE A 199 22.08 10.16 19.52
N GLY A 200 21.68 10.17 20.79
CA GLY A 200 22.20 11.10 21.78
C GLY A 200 21.93 12.55 21.38
N GLU A 201 22.90 13.43 21.62
CA GLU A 201 22.79 14.86 21.29
C GLU A 201 23.64 15.30 20.10
N GLU A 202 24.60 14.48 19.68
CA GLU A 202 25.60 14.83 18.66
C GLU A 202 25.38 14.11 17.32
N THR A 203 24.66 12.99 17.29
CA THR A 203 24.51 12.17 16.09
C THR A 203 23.28 12.60 15.30
N VAL A 204 23.43 12.75 13.99
CA VAL A 204 22.30 12.94 13.08
C VAL A 204 21.44 11.66 13.06
N PRO A 205 20.11 11.76 13.16
CA PRO A 205 19.25 10.59 13.03
C PRO A 205 19.47 9.86 11.71
N TYR A 206 19.33 8.54 11.71
CA TYR A 206 19.53 7.69 10.54
C TYR A 206 18.43 6.65 10.43
N LEU A 207 18.15 6.20 9.21
CA LEU A 207 17.15 5.17 8.96
C LEU A 207 17.59 3.84 9.56
N ARG A 208 16.78 3.30 10.46
CA ARG A 208 16.97 2.01 11.14
C ARG A 208 16.34 0.91 10.31
N GLY A 209 17.05 0.57 9.24
CA GLY A 209 16.67 -0.48 8.28
C GLY A 209 17.13 -1.88 8.67
N LEU A 210 17.07 -2.78 7.70
CA LEU A 210 17.58 -4.15 7.84
C LEU A 210 19.09 -4.14 8.07
N GLY A 211 19.57 -5.07 8.89
CA GLY A 211 20.99 -5.24 9.22
C GLY A 211 21.46 -4.42 10.42
N LEU A 212 20.93 -3.21 10.65
CA LEU A 212 21.36 -2.37 11.78
C LEU A 212 20.79 -2.83 13.13
N GLU A 213 19.52 -3.22 13.13
CA GLU A 213 18.79 -3.66 14.32
C GLU A 213 17.82 -4.79 13.98
N ALA A 214 17.41 -5.54 15.00
CA ALA A 214 16.36 -6.54 14.86
C ALA A 214 15.02 -5.87 14.54
N GLN A 215 14.44 -6.26 13.40
CA GLN A 215 13.16 -5.74 12.92
C GLN A 215 11.98 -6.59 13.39
N ALA A 216 10.84 -5.95 13.63
CA ALA A 216 9.61 -6.65 13.96
C ALA A 216 8.88 -7.08 12.67
N CYS A 217 8.26 -8.26 12.68
CA CYS A 217 7.43 -8.72 11.56
C CYS A 217 6.09 -7.98 11.50
N ARG A 218 5.62 -7.39 12.61
CA ARG A 218 4.30 -6.72 12.72
C ARG A 218 4.16 -5.54 11.76
N ASN A 219 5.22 -4.77 11.55
CA ASN A 219 5.25 -3.57 10.72
C ASN A 219 6.20 -3.71 9.51
N TRP A 220 6.55 -4.95 9.13
CA TRP A 220 7.55 -5.25 8.10
C TRP A 220 7.32 -4.53 6.76
N GLY A 221 6.15 -4.74 6.14
CA GLY A 221 5.81 -4.11 4.86
C GLY A 221 5.76 -2.59 4.94
N PRO A 222 4.93 -2.02 5.84
CA PRO A 222 4.82 -0.56 5.99
C PRO A 222 6.15 0.14 6.26
N GLN A 223 7.05 -0.46 7.06
CA GLN A 223 8.36 0.14 7.36
C GLN A 223 9.29 0.14 6.15
N LEU A 224 9.33 -0.93 5.36
CA LEU A 224 10.13 -0.98 4.14
C LEU A 224 9.64 0.04 3.10
N ASP A 225 8.33 0.21 2.99
CA ASP A 225 7.73 1.20 2.08
C ASP A 225 7.96 2.64 2.56
N LEU A 226 7.98 2.86 3.89
CA LEU A 226 8.23 4.16 4.50
C LEU A 226 9.64 4.69 4.17
N PHE A 227 10.64 3.82 4.01
CA PHE A 227 12.01 4.24 3.71
C PHE A 227 12.28 4.56 2.23
N LYS A 228 11.28 4.42 1.36
CA LYS A 228 11.40 4.78 -0.06
C LYS A 228 11.14 6.27 -0.26
N TYR A 229 11.77 6.87 -1.27
CA TYR A 229 11.51 8.25 -1.70
C TYR A 229 10.04 8.50 -2.12
N SER A 230 9.31 7.44 -2.46
CA SER A 230 7.89 7.50 -2.82
C SER A 230 6.96 7.58 -1.61
N ALA A 231 7.48 7.47 -0.38
CA ALA A 231 6.64 7.48 0.83
C ALA A 231 5.79 8.77 0.95
N PRO A 232 6.31 9.99 0.72
CA PRO A 232 5.49 11.21 0.76
C PRO A 232 4.38 11.25 -0.31
N VAL A 233 4.51 10.51 -1.41
CA VAL A 233 3.46 10.46 -2.44
C VAL A 233 2.17 9.82 -1.88
N ARG A 234 2.29 8.89 -0.93
CA ARG A 234 1.11 8.24 -0.32
C ARG A 234 0.46 9.15 0.72
N LYS A 235 -0.78 9.57 0.45
CA LYS A 235 -1.60 10.41 1.36
C LYS A 235 -2.36 9.61 2.42
N VAL A 236 -2.67 8.35 2.15
CA VAL A 236 -3.39 7.47 3.10
C VAL A 236 -2.42 6.90 4.15
N PRO A 237 -2.74 6.96 5.45
CA PRO A 237 -1.89 6.42 6.50
C PRO A 237 -1.81 4.89 6.42
N GLN A 238 -0.61 4.35 6.59
CA GLN A 238 -0.33 2.91 6.45
C GLN A 238 -0.38 2.15 7.77
N PHE A 239 0.21 2.71 8.83
CA PHE A 239 0.43 2.01 10.08
C PHE A 239 -0.87 1.85 10.85
N VAL A 240 -1.64 2.94 11.01
CA VAL A 240 -2.93 2.88 11.71
C VAL A 240 -3.92 1.95 11.01
N THR A 241 -3.96 1.96 9.67
CA THR A 241 -4.86 1.10 8.89
C THR A 241 -4.43 -0.35 8.97
N THR A 242 -3.13 -0.63 8.92
CA THR A 242 -2.58 -1.99 9.08
C THR A 242 -2.84 -2.53 10.49
N PHE A 243 -2.54 -1.75 11.53
CA PHE A 243 -2.75 -2.17 12.92
C PHE A 243 -4.22 -2.32 13.27
N GLY A 244 -5.09 -1.44 12.77
CA GLY A 244 -6.53 -1.61 12.89
C GLY A 244 -7.02 -2.87 12.17
N GLY A 245 -6.52 -3.14 10.96
CA GLY A 245 -6.84 -4.33 10.18
C GLY A 245 -6.49 -5.64 10.89
N TYR A 246 -5.41 -5.67 11.67
CA TYR A 246 -5.05 -6.86 12.46
C TYR A 246 -6.07 -7.22 13.56
N GLN A 247 -6.87 -6.26 14.01
CA GLN A 247 -7.87 -6.46 15.07
C GLN A 247 -9.28 -6.67 14.52
N GLN A 248 -9.49 -6.44 13.23
CA GLN A 248 -10.80 -6.48 12.57
C GLN A 248 -10.96 -7.77 11.76
N PRO A 249 -12.21 -8.21 11.50
CA PRO A 249 -12.46 -9.29 10.56
C PRO A 249 -12.08 -8.90 9.12
N LEU A 250 -12.18 -9.86 8.20
CA LEU A 250 -11.85 -9.63 6.79
C LEU A 250 -12.61 -8.42 6.22
N PRO A 251 -11.91 -7.53 5.49
CA PRO A 251 -12.53 -6.33 4.94
C PRO A 251 -13.49 -6.68 3.80
N ASN A 252 -14.51 -5.83 3.62
CA ASN A 252 -15.42 -5.93 2.48
C ASN A 252 -14.77 -5.33 1.21
N GLN A 253 -13.99 -6.14 0.50
CA GLN A 253 -13.32 -5.77 -0.76
C GLN A 253 -13.18 -6.98 -1.68
N HIS A 254 -12.79 -6.73 -2.93
CA HIS A 254 -12.42 -7.82 -3.85
C HIS A 254 -11.30 -8.72 -3.27
N PRO A 255 -11.33 -10.05 -3.50
CA PRO A 255 -10.31 -10.97 -3.03
C PRO A 255 -8.87 -10.61 -3.43
N TYR A 256 -8.70 -10.07 -4.64
CA TYR A 256 -7.40 -9.62 -5.17
C TYR A 256 -7.01 -8.18 -4.75
N GLY A 257 -7.80 -7.52 -3.90
CA GLY A 257 -7.53 -6.17 -3.39
C GLY A 257 -8.47 -5.09 -3.92
N VAL A 258 -8.51 -3.95 -3.21
CA VAL A 258 -9.47 -2.84 -3.41
C VAL A 258 -9.54 -2.32 -4.85
N GLY A 259 -8.44 -2.35 -5.60
CA GLY A 259 -8.38 -1.83 -6.96
C GLY A 259 -9.07 -2.68 -8.03
N ASN A 260 -9.59 -3.85 -7.67
CA ASN A 260 -10.27 -4.77 -8.59
C ASN A 260 -11.79 -4.64 -8.60
N ASP A 261 -12.38 -3.97 -7.61
CA ASP A 261 -13.80 -3.61 -7.68
C ASP A 261 -13.97 -2.37 -8.59
N PRO A 262 -14.86 -2.41 -9.60
CA PRO A 262 -15.20 -1.22 -10.37
C PRO A 262 -16.05 -0.26 -9.54
N LEU A 263 -16.11 1.00 -9.95
CA LEU A 263 -17.10 1.94 -9.42
C LEU A 263 -18.48 1.58 -9.98
N GLU A 264 -19.48 1.44 -9.09
CA GLU A 264 -20.87 1.19 -9.45
C GLU A 264 -21.54 2.46 -10.00
N ILE A 265 -21.25 2.77 -11.25
CA ILE A 265 -21.80 3.90 -11.99
C ILE A 265 -22.42 3.43 -13.31
N GLN A 266 -23.24 4.28 -13.92
CA GLN A 266 -23.92 3.95 -15.18
C GLN A 266 -22.95 3.60 -16.31
N PHE A 267 -21.84 4.33 -16.42
CA PHE A 267 -20.79 4.08 -17.41
C PHE A 267 -19.76 3.12 -16.81
N GLY A 268 -19.76 1.85 -17.24
CA GLY A 268 -18.90 0.81 -16.66
C GLY A 268 -17.39 0.98 -16.91
N ALA A 269 -16.60 0.00 -16.44
CA ALA A 269 -15.15 -0.12 -16.65
C ALA A 269 -14.25 0.97 -16.03
N ILE A 270 -14.70 1.65 -14.99
CA ILE A 270 -13.86 2.60 -14.23
C ILE A 270 -13.36 1.96 -12.94
N PHE A 271 -12.04 1.79 -12.84
CA PHE A 271 -11.36 1.25 -11.67
C PHE A 271 -10.50 2.32 -11.00
N PRO A 272 -10.37 2.31 -9.66
CA PRO A 272 -9.43 3.17 -8.97
C PRO A 272 -8.00 2.99 -9.49
N ALA A 273 -7.34 4.08 -9.87
CA ALA A 273 -5.98 4.05 -10.39
C ALA A 273 -4.95 3.92 -9.26
N GLU A 274 -4.15 2.86 -9.28
CA GLU A 274 -3.15 2.60 -8.22
C GLU A 274 -1.91 3.52 -8.32
N ARG A 275 -1.69 4.20 -9.44
CA ARG A 275 -0.49 5.03 -9.70
C ARG A 275 -0.57 6.44 -9.08
N ARG A 276 -1.78 6.96 -8.85
CA ARG A 276 -2.03 8.30 -8.32
C ARG A 276 -2.69 8.13 -6.96
N ASP A 277 -1.90 8.24 -5.89
CA ASP A 277 -2.27 7.93 -4.50
C ASP A 277 -2.56 6.43 -4.23
N PRO A 278 -1.52 5.59 -4.09
CA PRO A 278 -1.72 4.16 -3.90
C PRO A 278 -2.49 3.86 -2.61
N LYS A 279 -3.70 3.30 -2.77
CA LYS A 279 -4.57 2.82 -1.68
C LYS A 279 -4.57 1.29 -1.59
N VAL A 280 -3.41 0.68 -1.82
CA VAL A 280 -3.29 -0.78 -1.78
C VAL A 280 -3.49 -1.26 -0.34
N GLN A 281 -4.54 -2.07 -0.15
CA GLN A 281 -4.85 -2.78 1.10
C GLN A 281 -5.01 -4.27 0.75
N PRO A 282 -3.90 -5.03 0.70
CA PRO A 282 -4.01 -6.45 0.44
C PRO A 282 -4.65 -7.12 1.66
N ALA A 283 -5.56 -8.06 1.41
CA ALA A 283 -6.13 -8.92 2.43
C ALA A 283 -6.14 -10.36 1.90
N HIS A 284 -5.93 -11.32 2.80
CA HIS A 284 -5.88 -12.72 2.44
C HIS A 284 -7.28 -13.32 2.53
N PHE A 285 -7.85 -13.67 1.37
CA PHE A 285 -9.11 -14.38 1.26
C PHE A 285 -8.84 -15.86 0.97
N SER A 286 -9.57 -16.75 1.64
CA SER A 286 -9.55 -18.18 1.32
C SER A 286 -10.35 -18.47 0.05
N GLU A 287 -10.11 -19.65 -0.54
CA GLU A 287 -10.87 -20.13 -1.70
C GLU A 287 -12.38 -20.21 -1.41
N ASP A 288 -12.75 -20.66 -0.22
CA ASP A 288 -14.16 -20.81 0.20
C ASP A 288 -14.83 -19.53 0.70
N SER A 289 -14.14 -18.39 0.62
CA SER A 289 -14.67 -17.12 1.12
C SER A 289 -15.82 -16.59 0.26
N ARG A 290 -16.80 -15.94 0.90
CA ARG A 290 -17.97 -15.35 0.23
C ARG A 290 -18.16 -13.91 0.65
N ARG A 291 -18.36 -13.03 -0.32
CA ARG A 291 -18.69 -11.63 -0.09
C ARG A 291 -20.17 -11.47 0.19
N ILE A 292 -20.50 -10.71 1.23
CA ILE A 292 -21.89 -10.30 1.50
C ILE A 292 -22.26 -9.21 0.49
N LEU A 293 -23.17 -9.53 -0.43
CA LEU A 293 -23.70 -8.58 -1.40
C LEU A 293 -25.00 -7.95 -0.89
N ILE A 294 -25.15 -6.65 -1.07
CA ILE A 294 -26.36 -5.91 -0.70
C ILE A 294 -27.26 -5.82 -1.93
N SER A 295 -28.50 -6.29 -1.81
CA SER A 295 -29.47 -6.27 -2.92
C SER A 295 -29.96 -4.85 -3.22
N SER A 296 -30.09 -4.50 -4.50
CA SER A 296 -30.73 -3.25 -4.96
C SER A 296 -32.27 -3.40 -4.93
N GLY A 297 -32.90 -3.01 -3.82
CA GLY A 297 -34.37 -2.94 -3.68
C GLY A 297 -34.89 -3.59 -2.40
N ALA A 298 -36.16 -3.33 -2.07
CA ALA A 298 -36.82 -3.86 -0.87
C ALA A 298 -36.98 -5.40 -0.97
N GLY A 299 -36.10 -6.11 -0.27
CA GLY A 299 -36.14 -7.53 0.06
C GLY A 299 -36.76 -8.46 -1.00
N ASN A 300 -36.02 -8.84 -2.05
CA ASN A 300 -36.29 -10.01 -2.92
C ASN A 300 -37.78 -10.33 -3.27
N GLY A 301 -38.67 -9.33 -3.35
CA GLY A 301 -40.11 -9.59 -3.50
C GLY A 301 -40.74 -10.41 -2.37
N ARG A 302 -40.22 -10.30 -1.14
CA ARG A 302 -40.79 -10.85 0.10
C ARG A 302 -41.64 -9.78 0.78
N ASN A 303 -42.97 -9.86 0.61
CA ASN A 303 -43.86 -9.44 1.68
C ASN A 303 -43.57 -10.36 2.89
N GLY A 304 -43.32 -9.77 4.05
CA GLY A 304 -42.82 -10.49 5.22
C GLY A 304 -43.63 -11.72 5.60
N ASN A 305 -43.07 -12.91 5.37
CA ASN A 305 -43.24 -14.15 6.13
C ASN A 305 -42.60 -15.29 5.33
N GLY A 306 -41.40 -15.71 5.71
CA GLY A 306 -40.75 -16.84 5.06
C GLY A 306 -39.38 -17.11 5.66
N SER A 307 -39.23 -18.32 6.20
CA SER A 307 -38.11 -18.81 7.00
C SER A 307 -36.74 -18.67 6.33
N HIS A 308 -35.74 -18.65 7.21
CA HIS A 308 -34.35 -18.33 6.98
C HIS A 308 -33.61 -19.56 6.46
N ASP A 309 -33.49 -19.72 5.15
CA ASP A 309 -32.49 -20.62 4.58
C ASP A 309 -31.91 -20.00 3.29
N GLY A 310 -31.02 -19.02 3.51
CA GLY A 310 -30.49 -18.11 2.48
C GLY A 310 -29.50 -18.73 1.50
N TYR A 311 -29.46 -20.05 1.37
CA TYR A 311 -28.42 -20.75 0.62
C TYR A 311 -28.86 -21.27 -0.76
N ARG A 312 -30.15 -21.51 -0.99
CA ARG A 312 -30.63 -22.19 -2.22
C ARG A 312 -32.01 -21.79 -2.72
N ASP A 313 -32.65 -20.80 -2.10
CA ASP A 313 -34.02 -20.46 -2.46
C ASP A 313 -34.06 -19.64 -3.76
N THR A 314 -33.95 -20.29 -4.92
CA THR A 314 -34.05 -19.64 -6.24
C THR A 314 -35.46 -19.13 -6.56
N ALA A 315 -36.43 -19.30 -5.66
CA ALA A 315 -37.84 -18.94 -5.87
C ALA A 315 -38.10 -17.43 -6.05
N HIS A 316 -37.11 -16.59 -5.73
CA HIS A 316 -37.18 -15.14 -5.94
C HIS A 316 -36.48 -14.68 -7.24
N LEU A 317 -35.71 -15.54 -7.91
CA LEU A 317 -35.07 -15.20 -9.19
C LEU A 317 -36.14 -15.00 -10.27
N GLY A 318 -36.10 -13.86 -10.95
CA GLY A 318 -37.06 -13.50 -12.01
C GLY A 318 -38.34 -12.83 -11.52
N ARG A 319 -38.51 -12.59 -10.21
CA ARG A 319 -39.58 -11.71 -9.71
C ARG A 319 -39.25 -10.26 -10.05
N VAL A 320 -40.29 -9.51 -10.40
CA VAL A 320 -40.18 -8.06 -10.65
C VAL A 320 -40.00 -7.38 -9.29
N PRO A 321 -38.84 -6.76 -8.97
CA PRO A 321 -38.69 -5.84 -7.86
C PRO A 321 -39.86 -4.87 -7.76
N GLY A 322 -40.30 -4.61 -6.53
CA GLY A 322 -41.29 -3.57 -6.27
C GLY A 322 -40.76 -2.16 -6.60
N SER A 323 -41.55 -1.14 -6.24
CA SER A 323 -41.28 0.28 -6.54
C SER A 323 -39.88 0.79 -6.11
N ALA A 324 -39.27 0.16 -5.10
CA ALA A 324 -37.94 0.53 -4.60
C ALA A 324 -36.77 -0.08 -5.39
N GLY A 325 -37.02 -0.89 -6.42
CA GLY A 325 -35.97 -1.47 -7.27
C GLY A 325 -35.89 -0.79 -8.64
N HIS A 326 -34.93 -1.24 -9.45
CA HIS A 326 -34.74 -0.71 -10.81
C HIS A 326 -35.91 -1.08 -11.73
N HIS A 327 -36.21 -0.18 -12.67
CA HIS A 327 -37.23 -0.43 -13.70
C HIS A 327 -36.84 -1.62 -14.57
N ILE A 328 -37.79 -2.53 -14.79
CA ILE A 328 -37.60 -3.70 -15.65
C ILE A 328 -38.33 -3.49 -16.97
N LEU A 329 -37.62 -3.77 -18.05
CA LEU A 329 -38.19 -3.80 -19.39
C LEU A 329 -38.28 -5.24 -19.87
N LYS A 330 -39.49 -5.64 -20.25
CA LYS A 330 -39.78 -6.94 -20.86
C LYS A 330 -40.02 -6.75 -22.36
N TRP A 331 -39.56 -7.71 -23.15
CA TRP A 331 -39.89 -7.80 -24.58
C TRP A 331 -41.23 -8.50 -24.72
N GLU A 332 -42.27 -7.74 -25.06
CA GLU A 332 -43.56 -8.29 -25.44
C GLU A 332 -43.67 -8.21 -26.95
N SER A 333 -43.75 -9.38 -27.61
CA SER A 333 -44.08 -9.42 -29.03
C SER A 333 -45.53 -8.97 -29.15
N ALA A 334 -45.79 -7.89 -29.89
CA ALA A 334 -47.14 -7.45 -30.18
C ALA A 334 -47.98 -8.66 -30.63
N HIS A 335 -49.11 -8.87 -29.96
CA HIS A 335 -50.00 -10.02 -30.08
C HIS A 335 -49.97 -10.72 -31.44
N VAL A 336 -49.49 -11.97 -31.48
CA VAL A 336 -50.04 -12.98 -32.39
C VAL A 336 -51.32 -13.46 -31.73
N GLY A 337 -52.43 -12.77 -32.01
CA GLY A 337 -53.75 -13.25 -31.65
C GLY A 337 -54.11 -14.44 -32.52
N ASN A 338 -53.85 -15.66 -32.03
CA ASN A 338 -54.49 -16.87 -32.55
C ASN A 338 -54.71 -17.87 -31.42
N GLY A 339 -55.98 -18.12 -31.10
CA GLY A 339 -56.42 -19.31 -30.36
C GLY A 339 -56.79 -19.13 -28.89
N ALA A 340 -58.09 -18.94 -28.65
CA ALA A 340 -58.90 -19.33 -27.49
C ALA A 340 -58.18 -19.80 -26.20
N GLY A 341 -58.21 -18.94 -25.17
CA GLY A 341 -57.90 -19.29 -23.77
C GLY A 341 -58.45 -18.20 -22.84
N SER A 342 -59.12 -18.63 -21.76
CA SER A 342 -59.94 -17.83 -20.82
C SER A 342 -59.30 -16.52 -20.30
N PRO A 343 -60.11 -15.50 -19.93
CA PRO A 343 -59.61 -14.22 -19.45
C PRO A 343 -59.23 -14.31 -17.97
N SER A 344 -57.93 -14.41 -17.68
CA SER A 344 -57.41 -14.09 -16.34
C SER A 344 -56.82 -12.68 -16.35
N GLU A 345 -57.50 -11.77 -15.64
CA GLU A 345 -57.09 -10.43 -15.21
C GLU A 345 -55.81 -9.85 -15.84
N SER A 346 -55.99 -9.19 -16.99
CA SER A 346 -54.98 -8.33 -17.58
C SER A 346 -54.86 -7.02 -16.78
N MET A 347 -53.86 -6.93 -15.91
CA MET A 347 -53.38 -5.65 -15.38
C MET A 347 -52.95 -4.76 -16.55
N SER A 348 -53.56 -3.59 -16.69
CA SER A 348 -53.27 -2.61 -17.73
C SER A 348 -51.87 -1.99 -17.54
N PHE A 349 -50.86 -2.62 -18.11
CA PHE A 349 -49.54 -2.01 -18.24
C PHE A 349 -49.58 -0.89 -19.29
N SER A 350 -49.02 0.26 -18.96
CA SER A 350 -48.84 1.36 -19.91
C SER A 350 -47.94 0.91 -21.07
N LEU A 351 -48.53 0.72 -22.24
CA LEU A 351 -47.90 0.23 -23.48
C LEU A 351 -46.79 1.14 -24.05
N THR A 352 -46.60 2.34 -23.49
CA THR A 352 -45.59 3.30 -23.98
C THR A 352 -44.17 2.94 -23.54
N HIS A 353 -44.00 2.32 -22.38
CA HIS A 353 -42.68 2.00 -21.81
C HIS A 353 -42.08 0.67 -22.30
N HIS A 354 -42.88 -0.20 -22.91
CA HIS A 354 -42.47 -1.53 -23.41
C HIS A 354 -42.36 -1.61 -24.94
N SER A 355 -42.24 -0.47 -25.63
CA SER A 355 -42.04 -0.47 -27.08
C SER A 355 -40.76 -1.23 -27.46
N SER A 356 -40.78 -1.90 -28.61
CA SER A 356 -39.63 -2.67 -29.11
C SER A 356 -38.36 -1.82 -29.18
N GLU A 357 -38.48 -0.54 -29.51
CA GLU A 357 -37.37 0.40 -29.53
C GLU A 357 -36.84 0.77 -28.13
N ALA A 358 -37.73 0.94 -27.14
CA ALA A 358 -37.32 1.22 -25.77
C ALA A 358 -36.52 0.05 -25.20
N VAL A 359 -36.94 -1.19 -25.48
CA VAL A 359 -36.22 -2.41 -25.06
C VAL A 359 -34.85 -2.51 -25.75
N ILE A 360 -34.77 -2.21 -27.05
CA ILE A 360 -33.48 -2.18 -27.77
C ILE A 360 -32.53 -1.13 -27.17
N ARG A 361 -33.00 0.11 -26.96
CA ARG A 361 -32.17 1.17 -26.36
C ARG A 361 -31.74 0.80 -24.94
N ALA A 362 -32.62 0.20 -24.15
CA ALA A 362 -32.28 -0.27 -22.82
C ALA A 362 -31.26 -1.41 -22.83
N ALA A 363 -31.33 -2.33 -23.79
CA ALA A 363 -30.33 -3.38 -23.95
C ALA A 363 -28.94 -2.79 -24.27
N TYR A 364 -28.86 -1.75 -25.11
CA TYR A 364 -27.61 -1.03 -25.33
C TYR A 364 -27.11 -0.34 -24.07
N ARG A 365 -27.99 0.37 -23.34
CA ARG A 365 -27.62 1.01 -22.07
C ARG A 365 -27.15 0.00 -21.02
N GLN A 366 -27.75 -1.17 -20.96
CA GLN A 366 -27.37 -2.23 -20.02
C GLN A 366 -25.99 -2.82 -20.35
N VAL A 367 -25.69 -3.06 -21.64
CA VAL A 367 -24.45 -3.71 -22.07
C VAL A 367 -23.28 -2.71 -22.12
N PHE A 368 -23.53 -1.48 -22.59
CA PHE A 368 -22.48 -0.47 -22.81
C PHE A 368 -22.44 0.61 -21.73
N GLY A 369 -23.44 0.68 -20.84
CA GLY A 369 -23.59 1.75 -19.84
C GLY A 369 -24.06 3.09 -20.43
N ARG A 370 -24.22 3.18 -21.75
CA ARG A 370 -24.58 4.41 -22.46
C ARG A 370 -25.30 4.13 -23.76
N ASP A 371 -25.86 5.18 -24.33
CA ASP A 371 -26.30 5.14 -25.72
C ASP A 371 -25.06 5.04 -26.64
N VAL A 372 -25.19 4.15 -27.62
CA VAL A 372 -24.10 3.77 -28.53
C VAL A 372 -24.11 4.72 -29.73
N LEU A 373 -22.92 5.07 -30.24
CA LEU A 373 -22.80 5.94 -31.42
C LEU A 373 -23.36 5.22 -32.65
N ASP A 374 -23.85 5.95 -33.65
CA ASP A 374 -24.51 5.34 -34.82
C ASP A 374 -23.64 4.28 -35.52
N GLY A 375 -22.34 4.52 -35.65
CA GLY A 375 -21.39 3.56 -36.24
C GLY A 375 -21.07 2.33 -35.37
N GLN A 376 -21.45 2.34 -34.09
CA GLN A 376 -21.24 1.24 -33.15
C GLN A 376 -22.51 0.37 -32.98
N ARG A 377 -23.64 0.78 -33.57
CA ARG A 377 -24.92 0.04 -33.51
C ARG A 377 -24.89 -1.21 -34.37
N GLN A 378 -25.53 -2.27 -33.89
CA GLN A 378 -25.69 -3.55 -34.59
C GLN A 378 -27.05 -3.59 -35.31
N THR A 379 -27.15 -2.87 -36.42
CA THR A 379 -28.40 -2.73 -37.20
C THR A 379 -28.97 -4.07 -37.69
N VAL A 380 -28.10 -5.01 -38.06
CA VAL A 380 -28.50 -6.37 -38.47
C VAL A 380 -29.15 -7.13 -37.30
N ALA A 381 -28.57 -7.04 -36.10
CA ALA A 381 -29.13 -7.69 -34.91
C ALA A 381 -30.47 -7.05 -34.51
N GLU A 382 -30.60 -5.72 -34.63
CA GLU A 382 -31.85 -5.02 -34.34
C GLU A 382 -32.98 -5.43 -35.27
N THR A 383 -32.71 -5.53 -36.59
CA THR A 383 -33.70 -5.97 -37.58
C THR A 383 -34.13 -7.42 -37.36
N GLN A 384 -33.20 -8.31 -37.05
CA GLN A 384 -33.49 -9.70 -36.71
C GLN A 384 -34.35 -9.82 -35.44
N LEU A 385 -34.10 -8.99 -34.42
CA LEU A 385 -34.91 -8.98 -33.19
C LEU A 385 -36.33 -8.48 -33.48
N LYS A 386 -36.47 -7.39 -34.26
CA LYS A 386 -37.76 -6.85 -34.66
C LYS A 386 -38.56 -7.83 -35.53
N ALA A 387 -37.89 -8.62 -36.37
CA ALA A 387 -38.50 -9.65 -37.19
C ALA A 387 -38.89 -10.92 -36.41
N GLY A 388 -38.52 -11.04 -35.14
CA GLY A 388 -38.75 -12.24 -34.33
C GLY A 388 -37.82 -13.42 -34.65
N ASN A 389 -36.79 -13.20 -35.48
CA ASN A 389 -35.83 -14.24 -35.86
C ASN A 389 -34.84 -14.58 -34.72
N ILE A 390 -34.62 -13.66 -33.79
CA ILE A 390 -33.77 -13.85 -32.61
C ILE A 390 -34.50 -13.44 -31.33
N THR A 391 -34.10 -14.04 -30.21
CA THR A 391 -34.62 -13.68 -28.87
C THR A 391 -33.82 -12.53 -28.26
N LEU A 392 -34.37 -11.86 -27.23
CA LEU A 392 -33.65 -10.81 -26.49
C LEU A 392 -32.33 -11.33 -25.89
N ARG A 393 -32.28 -12.59 -25.45
CA ARG A 393 -31.06 -13.24 -24.96
C ARG A 393 -30.00 -13.35 -26.06
N GLU A 394 -30.40 -13.71 -27.27
CA GLU A 394 -29.49 -13.77 -28.42
C GLU A 394 -29.02 -12.38 -28.84
N PHE A 395 -29.91 -11.38 -28.82
CA PHE A 395 -29.53 -9.99 -29.09
C PHE A 395 -28.47 -9.49 -28.11
N VAL A 396 -28.65 -9.68 -26.80
CA VAL A 396 -27.65 -9.31 -25.77
C VAL A 396 -26.33 -10.07 -25.98
N ARG A 397 -26.38 -11.35 -26.36
CA ARG A 397 -25.18 -12.14 -26.69
C ARG A 397 -24.42 -11.58 -27.88
N GLN A 398 -25.11 -11.13 -28.92
CA GLN A 398 -24.48 -10.50 -30.09
C GLN A 398 -23.86 -9.15 -29.73
N LEU A 399 -24.52 -8.34 -28.88
CA LEU A 399 -23.96 -7.10 -28.37
C LEU A 399 -22.67 -7.33 -27.58
N ALA A 400 -22.64 -8.32 -26.67
CA ALA A 400 -21.47 -8.64 -25.85
C ALA A 400 -20.30 -9.22 -26.68
N LYS A 401 -20.57 -9.91 -27.78
CA LYS A 401 -19.53 -10.42 -28.70
C LYS A 401 -19.07 -9.39 -29.74
N SER A 402 -19.67 -8.21 -29.75
CA SER A 402 -19.37 -7.18 -30.74
C SER A 402 -17.99 -6.57 -30.53
N ARG A 403 -17.36 -6.11 -31.62
CA ARG A 403 -16.08 -5.40 -31.56
C ARG A 403 -16.11 -4.16 -30.65
N PRO A 404 -17.15 -3.30 -30.67
CA PRO A 404 -17.23 -2.16 -29.77
C PRO A 404 -17.21 -2.55 -28.28
N PHE A 405 -17.87 -3.65 -27.91
CA PHE A 405 -17.88 -4.12 -26.52
C PHE A 405 -16.49 -4.63 -26.09
N ARG A 406 -15.85 -5.43 -26.96
CA ARG A 406 -14.49 -5.95 -26.71
C ARG A 406 -13.46 -4.82 -26.51
N GLN A 407 -13.53 -3.77 -27.31
CA GLN A 407 -12.64 -2.60 -27.18
C GLN A 407 -12.85 -1.86 -25.85
N LEU A 408 -14.10 -1.79 -25.37
CA LEU A 408 -14.44 -1.06 -24.15
C LEU A 408 -14.09 -1.84 -22.88
N ALA A 409 -14.44 -3.12 -22.81
CA ALA A 409 -14.43 -3.90 -21.58
C ALA A 409 -13.36 -5.03 -21.53
N TRP A 410 -12.72 -5.38 -22.64
CA TRP A 410 -11.79 -6.51 -22.66
C TRP A 410 -10.35 -6.11 -23.02
N GLU A 411 -10.16 -5.35 -24.11
CA GLU A 411 -8.82 -5.01 -24.61
C GLU A 411 -8.08 -3.98 -23.74
N SER A 412 -8.81 -3.12 -23.04
CA SER A 412 -8.27 -2.03 -22.22
C SER A 412 -8.04 -2.40 -20.75
N LEU A 413 -8.61 -3.52 -20.30
CA LEU A 413 -8.67 -3.89 -18.89
C LEU A 413 -7.71 -5.05 -18.56
N TYR A 414 -7.32 -5.13 -17.29
CA TYR A 414 -6.61 -6.28 -16.75
C TYR A 414 -7.54 -7.51 -16.72
N MET A 415 -7.02 -8.72 -16.92
CA MET A 415 -7.83 -9.92 -17.11
C MET A 415 -8.82 -10.22 -15.99
N THR A 416 -8.51 -9.92 -14.72
CA THR A 416 -9.45 -10.13 -13.59
C THR A 416 -10.37 -8.94 -13.35
N LYS A 417 -10.16 -7.82 -14.07
CA LYS A 417 -11.00 -6.62 -14.03
C LYS A 417 -11.99 -6.60 -15.19
N ALA A 418 -11.62 -7.19 -16.33
CA ALA A 418 -12.51 -7.49 -17.45
C ALA A 418 -13.48 -8.61 -17.10
#